data_AF-A0A962BR07-F1
#
_entry.id   AF-A0A962BR07-F1
#
_cell.length_a   1.000
_cell.length_b   1.000
_cell.length_c   1.000
_cell.angle_alpha   90.00
_cell.angle_beta   90.00
_cell.angle_gamma   90.00
#
_symmetry.space_group_name_H-M   'P 1'
#
loop_
_entity.id
_entity.type
_entity.pdbx_description
1 polymer ?
#
loop_
_entity_poly.entity_id
_entity_poly.type
_entity_poly.pdbx_seq_one_letter_code
_entity_poly.pdbx_strand_id
1 'polypeptide(L)'
;MIRILSLLALMAGLTLAPGSAQAFCGFFVSKAGADLFNQASKVVMARADDRTVITMANDFQGDVEEFAIVFPVPEVLKESQINVGENRILEHLDAYTAPRLVEYYDANPCAPVYKMEMMRSAMPMAAMMDSADQRLDAAALGVKIEAEYTVGEYDIVILSAKQSDGLQTYLNQEGYKIPKGADKVLNSYIKQDMKFFLAKVNLEEQAKSGYTYLRPIQVAFESEKFMLPIRLGTLNAKGPQDLILYTLSREGRVETANYRTVKIPSDTNIPLFVKDTFGDFYQAMFSESVKKESMKAVFLEYAWDMGWCDPCAADPVPNEDLISLGAWWLAEAGPEPIPGRGPVRMIVPPQPDPANVYVTRLHLRYDAQTFPEDLLLQQTKDRDNFQGRYILNHPWSGEMNCEAGKQYLQSLPERFEKEAQNLSQLTGWEIAGIREKMDNAGQPFEVQPMPEPRPWWEKIWGGQEK
;
A
#
# COMPACT_ATOMS: atom_id res chain seq x y z
N MET A 1 31.79 60.36 22.09
CA MET A 1 31.01 60.60 20.85
C MET A 1 30.36 59.26 20.51
N ILE A 2 29.03 59.13 20.57
CA ILE A 2 28.06 59.39 19.46
C ILE A 2 28.29 58.33 18.35
N ARG A 3 27.46 57.28 18.21
CA ARG A 3 26.09 57.21 17.61
C ARG A 3 26.13 57.42 16.07
N ILE A 4 25.35 56.75 15.20
CA ILE A 4 24.14 55.90 15.36
C ILE A 4 23.92 54.89 14.19
N LEU A 5 22.84 54.11 14.24
CA LEU A 5 22.33 53.07 13.30
C LEU A 5 22.25 53.45 11.81
N SER A 6 22.40 52.45 10.91
CA SER A 6 21.30 51.78 10.15
C SER A 6 21.88 50.73 9.14
N LEU A 7 21.30 49.57 8.77
CA LEU A 7 20.02 48.84 8.99
C LEU A 7 19.08 48.74 7.75
N LEU A 8 19.19 47.60 7.03
CA LEU A 8 18.24 46.99 6.07
C LEU A 8 18.80 45.58 5.73
N ALA A 9 18.13 44.42 5.65
CA ALA A 9 16.80 43.87 6.00
C ALA A 9 16.25 43.04 4.81
N LEU A 10 15.54 41.93 5.13
CA LEU A 10 15.08 40.85 4.24
C LEU A 10 16.21 39.96 3.65
N MET A 11 15.97 38.69 3.32
CA MET A 11 14.72 37.91 3.35
C MET A 11 14.92 36.51 3.95
N ALA A 12 13.89 35.95 4.60
CA ALA A 12 13.99 34.66 5.28
C ALA A 12 13.77 33.48 4.31
N GLY A 13 14.78 32.63 4.14
CA GLY A 13 14.66 31.32 3.53
C GLY A 13 14.11 30.30 4.53
N LEU A 14 12.80 30.36 4.83
CA LEU A 14 12.15 29.28 5.57
C LEU A 14 12.02 28.08 4.63
N THR A 15 12.93 27.11 4.76
CA THR A 15 12.82 25.82 4.06
C THR A 15 11.61 25.09 4.61
N LEU A 16 10.52 25.09 3.84
CA LEU A 16 9.35 24.24 4.06
C LEU A 16 9.79 22.78 3.89
N ALA A 17 10.18 22.14 5.01
CA ALA A 17 10.12 20.69 5.09
C ALA A 17 8.65 20.29 4.89
N PRO A 18 8.32 19.40 3.94
CA PRO A 18 6.97 18.84 3.86
C PRO A 18 6.75 18.02 5.14
N GLY A 19 5.94 18.53 6.05
CA GLY A 19 5.61 17.83 7.29
C GLY A 19 4.92 16.51 6.98
N SER A 20 5.25 15.45 7.72
CA SER A 20 4.72 14.10 7.52
C SER A 20 3.20 14.12 7.40
N ALA A 21 2.68 13.54 6.31
CA ALA A 21 1.28 13.57 5.90
C ALA A 21 0.42 12.62 6.77
N GLN A 22 0.32 12.95 8.05
CA GLN A 22 -0.14 12.07 9.12
C GLN A 22 -1.61 11.64 8.95
N ALA A 23 -1.82 10.44 8.42
CA ALA A 23 -3.11 9.88 8.07
C ALA A 23 -3.70 8.93 9.13
N PHE A 24 -4.91 9.21 9.60
CA PHE A 24 -5.78 8.19 10.22
C PHE A 24 -7.10 8.07 9.43
N CYS A 25 -7.73 6.89 9.35
CA CYS A 25 -9.06 6.75 8.73
C CYS A 25 -10.21 7.07 9.70
N GLY A 26 -10.05 6.64 10.96
CA GLY A 26 -10.88 7.07 12.08
C GLY A 26 -10.44 8.43 12.63
N PHE A 27 -10.81 8.71 13.87
CA PHE A 27 -10.43 9.94 14.58
C PHE A 27 -9.97 9.62 16.02
N PHE A 28 -8.92 10.30 16.52
CA PHE A 28 -8.40 10.10 17.89
C PHE A 28 -8.94 11.15 18.87
N VAL A 29 -9.66 10.72 19.90
CA VAL A 29 -10.03 11.58 21.04
C VAL A 29 -8.96 11.55 22.13
N SER A 30 -8.62 12.69 22.72
CA SER A 30 -7.73 12.83 23.89
C SER A 30 -8.43 13.54 25.07
N LYS A 31 -8.06 13.21 26.31
CA LYS A 31 -8.55 13.92 27.51
C LYS A 31 -7.65 15.12 27.88
N ALA A 32 -6.34 14.88 27.89
CA ALA A 32 -5.33 15.94 27.92
C ALA A 32 -5.48 16.91 26.73
N GLY A 33 -4.77 18.04 26.73
CA GLY A 33 -4.71 18.94 25.56
C GLY A 33 -3.85 18.40 24.41
N ALA A 34 -3.64 17.08 24.35
CA ALA A 34 -2.66 16.43 23.50
C ALA A 34 -3.13 16.41 22.04
N ASP A 35 -2.19 16.79 21.18
CA ASP A 35 -2.32 16.95 19.73
C ASP A 35 -1.94 15.60 19.11
N LEU A 36 -2.92 14.81 18.63
CA LEU A 36 -2.76 13.37 18.33
C LEU A 36 -2.88 13.02 16.84
N PHE A 37 -1.88 12.33 16.31
CA PHE A 37 -1.70 12.03 14.88
C PHE A 37 -1.23 10.58 14.63
N ASN A 38 -1.29 10.11 13.38
CA ASN A 38 -0.75 8.81 12.94
C ASN A 38 0.09 9.03 11.68
N GLN A 39 1.35 8.57 11.58
CA GLN A 39 2.18 8.90 10.42
C GLN A 39 1.63 8.38 9.09
N ALA A 40 1.03 7.20 9.05
CA ALA A 40 0.44 6.61 7.85
C ALA A 40 -0.65 5.59 8.19
N SER A 41 -1.78 5.64 7.47
CA SER A 41 -2.80 4.59 7.56
C SER A 41 -2.46 3.45 6.61
N LYS A 42 -2.26 2.25 7.16
CA LYS A 42 -2.27 0.99 6.40
C LYS A 42 -3.54 0.22 6.76
N VAL A 43 -4.42 0.04 5.79
CA VAL A 43 -5.71 -0.65 5.97
C VAL A 43 -5.79 -1.84 5.03
N VAL A 44 -6.13 -3.03 5.55
CA VAL A 44 -6.52 -4.17 4.72
C VAL A 44 -8.02 -4.35 4.82
N MET A 45 -8.73 -4.35 3.69
CA MET A 45 -10.14 -4.66 3.60
C MET A 45 -10.32 -5.96 2.82
N ALA A 46 -10.57 -7.06 3.52
CA ALA A 46 -10.93 -8.32 2.91
C ALA A 46 -12.45 -8.38 2.70
N ARG A 47 -12.91 -8.68 1.48
CA ARG A 47 -14.33 -8.84 1.17
C ARG A 47 -14.60 -9.97 0.20
N ALA A 48 -15.58 -10.78 0.56
CA ALA A 48 -16.31 -11.64 -0.36
C ALA A 48 -17.80 -11.56 -0.02
N ASP A 49 -18.65 -11.53 -1.03
CA ASP A 49 -20.09 -11.35 -0.89
C ASP A 49 -20.41 -10.02 -0.15
N ASP A 50 -21.20 -10.07 0.93
CA ASP A 50 -21.45 -8.96 1.86
C ASP A 50 -20.53 -8.94 3.10
N ARG A 51 -19.87 -10.07 3.38
CA ARG A 51 -18.99 -10.29 4.54
C ARG A 51 -17.64 -9.56 4.36
N THR A 52 -17.35 -8.63 5.26
CA THR A 52 -16.18 -7.74 5.20
C THR A 52 -15.36 -7.80 6.49
N VAL A 53 -14.03 -7.87 6.37
CA VAL A 53 -13.09 -7.71 7.49
C VAL A 53 -12.18 -6.52 7.20
N ILE A 54 -12.07 -5.58 8.14
CA ILE A 54 -11.13 -4.47 8.07
C ILE A 54 -10.05 -4.65 9.14
N THR A 55 -8.79 -4.78 8.71
CA THR A 55 -7.58 -4.70 9.56
C THR A 55 -6.99 -3.29 9.44
N MET A 56 -6.81 -2.58 10.55
CA MET A 56 -6.27 -1.21 10.59
C MET A 56 -5.03 -1.13 11.48
N ALA A 57 -3.88 -0.79 10.89
CA ALA A 57 -2.67 -0.45 11.64
C ALA A 57 -2.44 1.06 11.69
N ASN A 58 -2.08 1.57 12.88
CA ASN A 58 -1.96 3.00 13.15
C ASN A 58 -0.64 3.30 13.87
N ASP A 59 0.27 4.02 13.23
CA ASP A 59 1.52 4.50 13.83
C ASP A 59 1.28 5.80 14.62
N PHE A 60 0.68 5.64 15.80
CA PHE A 60 0.25 6.73 16.68
C PHE A 60 1.42 7.56 17.23
N GLN A 61 1.28 8.89 17.21
CA GLN A 61 2.23 9.83 17.82
C GLN A 61 1.51 10.99 18.55
N GLY A 62 1.89 11.20 19.82
CA GLY A 62 1.40 12.26 20.72
C GLY A 62 1.70 11.95 22.18
N ASP A 63 1.38 12.88 23.10
CA ASP A 63 1.53 12.66 24.56
C ASP A 63 0.51 11.63 25.10
N VAL A 64 0.99 10.76 25.99
CA VAL A 64 0.42 9.42 26.23
C VAL A 64 -0.24 9.32 27.62
N GLU A 65 -1.38 9.98 27.81
CA GLU A 65 -2.11 9.95 29.11
C GLU A 65 -3.46 9.22 29.06
N GLU A 66 -4.31 9.46 28.05
CA GLU A 66 -5.50 8.62 27.74
C GLU A 66 -6.09 9.03 26.38
N PHE A 67 -6.29 8.07 25.46
CA PHE A 67 -6.91 8.31 24.16
C PHE A 67 -7.74 7.14 23.63
N ALA A 68 -8.64 7.42 22.68
CA ALA A 68 -9.44 6.39 22.01
C ALA A 68 -9.55 6.62 20.49
N ILE A 69 -9.58 5.50 19.76
CA ILE A 69 -9.87 5.39 18.33
C ILE A 69 -11.39 5.41 18.13
N VAL A 70 -11.91 6.29 17.27
CA VAL A 70 -13.32 6.32 16.84
C VAL A 70 -13.41 5.99 15.36
N PHE A 71 -14.13 4.93 15.00
CA PHE A 71 -14.30 4.47 13.62
C PHE A 71 -15.79 4.19 13.29
N PRO A 72 -16.32 4.62 12.13
CA PRO A 72 -17.70 4.34 11.72
C PRO A 72 -17.83 2.90 11.18
N VAL A 73 -18.84 2.17 11.63
CA VAL A 73 -19.12 0.78 11.23
C VAL A 73 -20.58 0.64 10.77
N PRO A 74 -20.92 -0.28 9.85
CA PRO A 74 -22.28 -0.34 9.29
C PRO A 74 -23.31 -0.91 10.25
N GLU A 75 -22.90 -1.77 11.18
CA GLU A 75 -23.73 -2.41 12.20
C GLU A 75 -23.11 -2.25 13.61
N VAL A 76 -23.76 -2.82 14.63
CA VAL A 76 -23.18 -2.92 15.98
C VAL A 76 -22.34 -4.19 16.02
N LEU A 77 -21.06 -4.07 16.38
CA LEU A 77 -20.16 -5.21 16.49
C LEU A 77 -20.36 -5.93 17.83
N LYS A 78 -20.10 -7.23 17.85
CA LYS A 78 -19.99 -8.04 19.08
C LYS A 78 -18.51 -8.23 19.43
N GLU A 79 -18.21 -8.60 20.68
CA GLU A 79 -16.86 -8.98 21.12
C GLU A 79 -16.18 -9.96 20.15
N SER A 80 -16.87 -11.02 19.75
CA SER A 80 -16.39 -12.04 18.81
C SER A 80 -16.26 -11.59 17.35
N GLN A 81 -16.60 -10.34 17.03
CA GLN A 81 -16.39 -9.72 15.70
C GLN A 81 -15.14 -8.83 15.68
N ILE A 82 -14.38 -8.76 16.77
CA ILE A 82 -13.19 -7.92 16.91
C ILE A 82 -11.98 -8.79 17.28
N ASN A 83 -10.83 -8.49 16.68
CA ASN A 83 -9.56 -9.17 16.95
C ASN A 83 -8.38 -8.19 16.90
N VAL A 84 -7.20 -8.63 17.33
CA VAL A 84 -5.94 -7.90 17.21
C VAL A 84 -4.92 -8.77 16.48
N GLY A 85 -4.39 -8.26 15.36
CA GLY A 85 -3.45 -8.97 14.49
C GLY A 85 -1.97 -8.74 14.83
N GLU A 86 -1.08 -9.05 13.88
CA GLU A 86 0.36 -8.80 13.96
C GLU A 86 0.83 -7.81 12.88
N ASN A 87 1.67 -6.83 13.25
CA ASN A 87 2.28 -5.90 12.29
C ASN A 87 3.09 -6.63 11.21
N ARG A 88 3.85 -7.67 11.58
CA ARG A 88 4.70 -8.47 10.67
C ARG A 88 3.93 -8.97 9.44
N ILE A 89 2.68 -9.37 9.61
CA ILE A 89 1.84 -9.92 8.54
C ILE A 89 1.43 -8.81 7.55
N LEU A 90 1.12 -7.63 8.07
CA LEU A 90 0.82 -6.44 7.26
C LEU A 90 2.07 -5.88 6.55
N GLU A 91 3.22 -5.90 7.22
CA GLU A 91 4.52 -5.55 6.67
C GLU A 91 4.94 -6.50 5.54
N HIS A 92 4.62 -7.79 5.67
CA HIS A 92 4.84 -8.79 4.62
C HIS A 92 3.99 -8.48 3.37
N LEU A 93 2.70 -8.18 3.53
CA LEU A 93 1.82 -7.80 2.42
C LEU A 93 2.26 -6.46 1.78
N ASP A 94 2.67 -5.48 2.58
CA ASP A 94 3.20 -4.20 2.10
C ASP A 94 4.47 -4.42 1.26
N ALA A 95 5.47 -5.12 1.79
CA ALA A 95 6.71 -5.41 1.09
C ALA A 95 6.50 -6.24 -0.20
N TYR A 96 5.58 -7.21 -0.17
CA TYR A 96 5.27 -8.02 -1.36
C TYR A 96 4.62 -7.17 -2.46
N THR A 97 3.64 -6.34 -2.11
CA THR A 97 2.86 -5.52 -3.05
C THR A 97 3.50 -4.19 -3.42
N ALA A 98 4.61 -3.81 -2.77
CA ALA A 98 5.26 -2.53 -2.99
C ALA A 98 5.66 -2.30 -4.46
N PRO A 99 5.69 -1.04 -4.92
CA PRO A 99 6.36 -0.66 -6.16
C PRO A 99 7.83 -1.11 -6.16
N ARG A 100 8.30 -1.65 -7.29
CA ARG A 100 9.62 -2.29 -7.41
C ARG A 100 10.56 -1.53 -8.34
N LEU A 101 11.82 -1.45 -7.93
CA LEU A 101 12.93 -1.15 -8.84
C LEU A 101 13.40 -2.47 -9.48
N VAL A 102 13.56 -2.49 -10.80
CA VAL A 102 13.90 -3.69 -11.57
C VAL A 102 15.18 -3.43 -12.36
N GLU A 103 16.13 -4.34 -12.28
CA GLU A 103 17.44 -4.21 -12.94
C GLU A 103 17.55 -5.15 -14.14
N TYR A 104 17.77 -4.59 -15.32
CA TYR A 104 18.18 -5.31 -16.52
C TYR A 104 19.62 -4.97 -16.90
N TYR A 105 20.27 -5.88 -17.60
CA TYR A 105 21.64 -5.73 -18.07
C TYR A 105 21.66 -5.88 -19.58
N ASP A 106 22.24 -4.92 -20.28
CA ASP A 106 22.32 -4.96 -21.74
C ASP A 106 23.12 -6.19 -22.20
N ALA A 107 22.60 -6.90 -23.20
CA ALA A 107 23.29 -8.04 -23.79
C ALA A 107 24.58 -7.58 -24.50
N ASN A 108 25.61 -8.43 -24.49
CA ASN A 108 26.87 -8.17 -25.18
C ASN A 108 26.61 -7.85 -26.67
N PRO A 109 26.91 -6.62 -27.15
CA PRO A 109 26.61 -6.21 -28.52
C PRO A 109 27.44 -6.94 -29.59
N CYS A 110 28.49 -7.67 -29.17
CA CYS A 110 29.31 -8.52 -30.04
C CYS A 110 28.93 -10.02 -29.97
N ALA A 111 27.87 -10.40 -29.25
CA ALA A 111 27.41 -11.79 -29.20
C ALA A 111 26.71 -12.24 -30.50
N PRO A 112 26.95 -13.47 -30.98
CA PRO A 112 26.24 -14.00 -32.15
C PRO A 112 24.76 -14.26 -31.83
N VAL A 113 23.86 -13.67 -32.62
CA VAL A 113 22.41 -13.82 -32.45
C VAL A 113 21.93 -15.18 -32.95
N TYR A 114 21.90 -16.16 -32.06
CA TYR A 114 21.28 -17.46 -32.33
C TYR A 114 19.75 -17.35 -32.34
N LYS A 115 19.15 -17.31 -33.55
CA LYS A 115 17.70 -17.42 -33.72
C LYS A 115 17.23 -18.84 -33.39
N MET A 116 16.69 -19.02 -32.19
CA MET A 116 16.08 -20.29 -31.77
C MET A 116 14.55 -20.24 -32.00
N GLU A 117 14.08 -20.92 -33.05
CA GLU A 117 12.65 -20.98 -33.39
C GLU A 117 11.87 -21.85 -32.38
N MET A 118 11.29 -21.23 -31.34
CA MET A 118 10.45 -21.95 -30.39
C MET A 118 9.04 -22.21 -30.94
N MET A 119 8.80 -23.48 -31.29
CA MET A 119 7.51 -24.00 -31.72
C MET A 119 6.50 -24.02 -30.55
N ARG A 120 5.64 -22.99 -30.45
CA ARG A 120 4.54 -22.95 -29.47
C ARG A 120 3.34 -23.80 -29.93
N SER A 121 3.27 -25.05 -29.47
CA SER A 121 2.06 -25.88 -29.53
C SER A 121 1.10 -25.53 -28.37
N ALA A 122 -0.04 -24.90 -28.66
CA ALA A 122 -1.07 -24.64 -27.66
C ALA A 122 -1.97 -25.88 -27.44
N MET A 123 -2.42 -26.08 -26.20
CA MET A 123 -3.52 -27.00 -25.87
C MET A 123 -4.75 -26.20 -25.42
N PRO A 124 -5.97 -26.56 -25.87
CA PRO A 124 -7.20 -25.88 -25.46
C PRO A 124 -7.71 -26.42 -24.11
N MET A 125 -8.32 -25.55 -23.32
CA MET A 125 -9.06 -25.93 -22.11
C MET A 125 -10.57 -25.89 -22.39
N ALA A 126 -11.31 -26.93 -21.97
CA ALA A 126 -12.74 -27.05 -22.22
C ALA A 126 -13.56 -26.60 -21.01
N ALA A 127 -14.67 -25.89 -21.25
CA ALA A 127 -15.64 -25.50 -20.24
C ALA A 127 -16.82 -26.49 -20.19
N MET A 128 -17.49 -26.57 -19.04
CA MET A 128 -18.83 -27.16 -18.86
C MET A 128 -19.67 -26.35 -17.88
N MET A 129 -20.98 -26.54 -17.90
CA MET A 129 -21.99 -25.68 -17.26
C MET A 129 -22.75 -26.38 -16.11
N ASP A 130 -23.02 -25.61 -15.06
CA ASP A 130 -24.30 -25.37 -14.38
C ASP A 130 -25.37 -26.48 -14.22
N SER A 131 -25.87 -26.63 -12.98
CA SER A 131 -27.27 -27.02 -12.68
C SER A 131 -27.68 -26.71 -11.22
N ALA A 132 -28.81 -26.01 -11.00
CA ALA A 132 -29.50 -25.82 -9.70
C ALA A 132 -30.27 -27.11 -9.26
N ASP A 133 -31.09 -27.25 -8.18
CA ASP A 133 -31.93 -26.37 -7.31
C ASP A 133 -32.42 -27.30 -6.10
N GLN A 134 -32.93 -27.00 -4.88
CA GLN A 134 -33.66 -25.90 -4.17
C GLN A 134 -33.61 -26.02 -2.61
N ARG A 135 -33.79 -24.89 -1.88
CA ARG A 135 -34.63 -24.69 -0.63
C ARG A 135 -34.22 -25.36 0.72
N LEU A 136 -34.65 -24.90 1.93
CA LEU A 136 -35.71 -23.96 2.41
C LEU A 136 -35.39 -23.37 3.83
N ASP A 137 -36.10 -22.28 4.23
CA ASP A 137 -36.27 -21.52 5.52
C ASP A 137 -35.69 -22.02 6.88
N ALA A 138 -35.34 -21.22 7.92
CA ALA A 138 -35.47 -19.79 8.34
C ALA A 138 -36.40 -19.50 9.57
N ALA A 139 -35.82 -19.11 10.72
CA ALA A 139 -36.39 -18.36 11.87
C ALA A 139 -35.28 -18.10 12.93
N ALA A 140 -34.82 -16.88 13.23
CA ALA A 140 -35.44 -15.77 13.99
C ALA A 140 -35.19 -15.81 15.54
N LEU A 141 -34.89 -14.64 16.13
CA LEU A 141 -34.65 -14.23 17.56
C LEU A 141 -33.44 -13.24 17.59
N GLY A 142 -33.32 -12.24 18.46
CA GLY A 142 -34.19 -11.86 19.59
C GLY A 142 -33.90 -10.52 20.33
N VAL A 143 -33.01 -9.63 19.84
CA VAL A 143 -32.75 -8.24 20.32
C VAL A 143 -32.03 -8.06 21.69
N LYS A 144 -31.02 -7.15 21.77
CA LYS A 144 -30.93 -5.98 22.71
C LYS A 144 -29.57 -5.70 23.42
N ILE A 145 -28.87 -4.64 22.98
CA ILE A 145 -27.85 -3.81 23.68
C ILE A 145 -26.54 -4.52 24.05
N GLU A 146 -25.39 -3.96 23.63
CA GLU A 146 -24.28 -4.78 23.09
C GLU A 146 -22.89 -4.54 23.73
N ALA A 147 -22.87 -3.98 24.94
CA ALA A 147 -21.79 -4.09 25.94
C ALA A 147 -20.39 -3.47 25.62
N GLU A 148 -19.42 -3.83 26.47
CA GLU A 148 -18.11 -3.19 26.72
C GLU A 148 -17.11 -4.28 27.15
N TYR A 149 -15.92 -4.34 26.54
CA TYR A 149 -15.00 -5.49 26.61
C TYR A 149 -13.53 -5.07 26.40
N THR A 150 -12.55 -5.78 26.98
CA THR A 150 -11.11 -5.55 26.69
C THR A 150 -10.57 -6.64 25.74
N VAL A 151 -9.99 -6.24 24.61
CA VAL A 151 -9.39 -7.15 23.61
C VAL A 151 -7.97 -6.71 23.31
N GLY A 152 -6.98 -7.47 23.80
CA GLY A 152 -5.57 -7.09 23.72
C GLY A 152 -5.29 -5.81 24.52
N GLU A 153 -4.60 -4.85 23.90
CA GLU A 153 -4.30 -3.52 24.46
C GLU A 153 -5.44 -2.50 24.30
N TYR A 154 -6.66 -2.94 23.97
CA TYR A 154 -7.81 -2.06 23.70
C TYR A 154 -9.00 -2.34 24.62
N ASP A 155 -9.48 -1.31 25.34
CA ASP A 155 -10.78 -1.30 26.01
C ASP A 155 -11.84 -0.80 25.02
N ILE A 156 -12.81 -1.64 24.68
CA ILE A 156 -13.74 -1.44 23.57
C ILE A 156 -15.14 -1.11 24.07
N VAL A 157 -15.68 0.00 23.57
CA VAL A 157 -17.02 0.51 23.90
C VAL A 157 -17.81 0.65 22.60
N ILE A 158 -18.95 -0.05 22.49
CA ILE A 158 -19.69 -0.17 21.23
C ILE A 158 -21.02 0.58 21.34
N LEU A 159 -21.09 1.77 20.74
CA LEU A 159 -22.13 2.75 21.05
C LEU A 159 -23.26 2.72 20.00
N SER A 160 -24.45 2.27 20.43
CA SER A 160 -25.65 2.25 19.57
C SER A 160 -26.10 3.69 19.24
N ALA A 161 -26.02 4.07 17.95
CA ALA A 161 -26.14 5.45 17.48
C ALA A 161 -27.57 6.05 17.47
N LYS A 162 -28.39 5.81 18.51
CA LYS A 162 -29.76 6.35 18.60
C LYS A 162 -29.87 7.85 18.89
N GLN A 163 -28.75 8.52 19.16
CA GLN A 163 -28.61 9.98 19.15
C GLN A 163 -27.17 10.36 18.73
N SER A 164 -27.03 11.39 17.89
CA SER A 164 -25.79 12.16 17.70
C SER A 164 -25.22 12.61 19.04
N ASP A 165 -26.13 13.12 19.85
CA ASP A 165 -25.90 13.68 21.16
C ASP A 165 -25.46 12.59 22.14
N GLY A 166 -25.73 11.30 21.85
CA GLY A 166 -25.32 10.16 22.68
C GLY A 166 -23.82 9.93 22.66
N LEU A 167 -23.22 9.76 21.47
CA LEU A 167 -21.76 9.64 21.34
C LEU A 167 -21.06 10.93 21.81
N GLN A 168 -21.57 12.09 21.41
CA GLN A 168 -20.98 13.38 21.79
C GLN A 168 -21.07 13.63 23.30
N THR A 169 -22.17 13.27 23.95
CA THR A 169 -22.32 13.37 25.41
C THR A 169 -21.45 12.35 26.13
N TYR A 170 -21.40 11.09 25.69
CA TYR A 170 -20.52 10.07 26.27
C TYR A 170 -19.05 10.53 26.24
N LEU A 171 -18.55 10.94 25.07
CA LEU A 171 -17.19 11.47 24.93
C LEU A 171 -16.94 12.67 25.86
N ASN A 172 -17.84 13.66 25.87
CA ASN A 172 -17.71 14.82 26.75
C ASN A 172 -17.80 14.46 28.26
N GLN A 173 -18.58 13.45 28.64
CA GLN A 173 -18.72 12.96 30.02
C GLN A 173 -17.46 12.23 30.49
N GLU A 174 -16.86 11.41 29.62
CA GLU A 174 -15.56 10.78 29.84
C GLU A 174 -14.38 11.77 29.81
N GLY A 175 -14.63 13.05 29.48
CA GLY A 175 -13.63 14.11 29.42
C GLY A 175 -12.83 14.19 28.12
N TYR A 176 -13.23 13.44 27.09
CA TYR A 176 -12.61 13.46 25.77
C TYR A 176 -12.94 14.74 24.99
N LYS A 177 -11.95 15.28 24.28
CA LYS A 177 -12.09 16.46 23.42
C LYS A 177 -12.40 16.06 21.99
N ILE A 178 -13.36 16.77 21.41
CA ILE A 178 -13.89 16.54 20.06
C ILE A 178 -13.50 17.74 19.15
N PRO A 179 -12.90 17.51 17.96
CA PRO A 179 -12.58 18.56 16.99
C PRO A 179 -13.79 19.36 16.53
N LYS A 180 -13.52 20.62 16.16
CA LYS A 180 -14.53 21.51 15.55
C LYS A 180 -14.96 20.95 14.20
N GLY A 181 -16.26 20.80 13.98
CA GLY A 181 -16.82 20.25 12.73
C GLY A 181 -17.01 18.72 12.74
N ALA A 182 -16.51 18.01 13.76
CA ALA A 182 -16.77 16.58 13.92
C ALA A 182 -18.27 16.29 14.04
N ASP A 183 -19.03 17.19 14.70
CA ASP A 183 -20.49 17.17 14.80
C ASP A 183 -21.16 16.99 13.43
N LYS A 184 -20.72 17.72 12.40
CA LYS A 184 -21.29 17.66 11.05
C LYS A 184 -20.97 16.34 10.35
N VAL A 185 -19.78 15.79 10.56
CA VAL A 185 -19.32 14.54 9.93
C VAL A 185 -19.94 13.32 10.62
N LEU A 186 -19.97 13.28 11.95
CA LEU A 186 -20.67 12.26 12.74
C LEU A 186 -22.17 12.22 12.39
N ASN A 187 -22.82 13.39 12.28
CA ASN A 187 -24.21 13.48 11.80
C ASN A 187 -24.43 12.98 10.35
N SER A 188 -23.39 12.94 9.51
CA SER A 188 -23.46 12.34 8.17
C SER A 188 -23.59 10.82 8.26
N TYR A 189 -22.77 10.18 9.09
CA TYR A 189 -22.77 8.72 9.28
C TYR A 189 -24.05 8.23 9.96
N ILE A 190 -24.56 8.96 10.95
CA ILE A 190 -25.83 8.63 11.64
C ILE A 190 -27.02 8.67 10.67
N LYS A 191 -27.04 9.63 9.74
CA LYS A 191 -28.08 9.71 8.68
C LYS A 191 -27.97 8.59 7.64
N GLN A 192 -26.83 7.91 7.58
CA GLN A 192 -26.61 6.68 6.79
C GLN A 192 -26.85 5.40 7.63
N ASP A 193 -27.39 5.54 8.84
CA ASP A 193 -27.55 4.49 9.86
C ASP A 193 -26.25 3.73 10.20
N MET A 194 -25.09 4.39 10.10
CA MET A 194 -23.83 3.84 10.63
C MET A 194 -23.81 3.93 12.16
N LYS A 195 -23.07 3.04 12.80
CA LYS A 195 -22.78 3.03 14.24
C LYS A 195 -21.32 3.46 14.45
N PHE A 196 -20.89 3.64 15.70
CA PHE A 196 -19.51 4.00 16.04
C PHE A 196 -18.88 2.97 16.94
N PHE A 197 -17.75 2.44 16.48
CA PHE A 197 -16.83 1.62 17.23
C PHE A 197 -15.83 2.55 17.94
N LEU A 198 -15.71 2.43 19.26
CA LEU A 198 -14.74 3.17 20.06
C LEU A 198 -13.79 2.19 20.75
N ALA A 199 -12.50 2.27 20.43
CA ALA A 199 -11.45 1.49 21.08
C ALA A 199 -10.53 2.45 21.86
N LYS A 200 -10.73 2.52 23.18
CA LYS A 200 -9.82 3.17 24.12
C LYS A 200 -8.53 2.36 24.19
N VAL A 201 -7.39 3.03 24.18
CA VAL A 201 -6.09 2.36 24.33
C VAL A 201 -5.78 2.16 25.81
N ASN A 202 -5.54 0.92 26.22
CA ASN A 202 -5.16 0.56 27.57
C ASN A 202 -3.64 0.54 27.69
N LEU A 203 -3.08 1.63 28.22
CA LEU A 203 -1.63 1.86 28.29
C LEU A 203 -0.91 0.89 29.25
N GLU A 204 -1.61 0.31 30.24
CA GLU A 204 -1.02 -0.70 31.10
C GLU A 204 -0.87 -2.05 30.40
N GLU A 205 -1.90 -2.49 29.65
CA GLU A 205 -1.80 -3.72 28.84
C GLU A 205 -0.85 -3.54 27.65
N GLN A 206 -0.81 -2.35 27.05
CA GLN A 206 0.20 -1.98 26.04
C GLN A 206 1.62 -2.15 26.61
N ALA A 207 1.90 -1.62 27.81
CA ALA A 207 3.20 -1.78 28.45
C ALA A 207 3.53 -3.24 28.85
N LYS A 208 2.52 -4.04 29.23
CA LYS A 208 2.68 -5.48 29.53
C LYS A 208 2.97 -6.31 28.27
N SER A 209 2.53 -5.87 27.09
CA SER A 209 2.75 -6.55 25.81
C SER A 209 4.22 -6.59 25.36
N GLY A 210 5.05 -5.65 25.83
CA GLY A 210 6.44 -5.50 25.42
C GLY A 210 6.67 -4.84 24.05
N TYR A 211 5.62 -4.48 23.32
CA TYR A 211 5.73 -3.73 22.06
C TYR A 211 5.87 -2.23 22.31
N THR A 212 6.58 -1.53 21.41
CA THR A 212 6.69 -0.05 21.41
C THR A 212 5.65 0.63 20.50
N TYR A 213 4.74 -0.16 19.92
CA TYR A 213 3.70 0.26 18.98
C TYR A 213 2.36 -0.36 19.38
N LEU A 214 1.28 0.05 18.70
CA LEU A 214 -0.04 -0.57 18.79
C LEU A 214 -0.22 -1.60 17.68
N ARG A 215 -0.75 -2.78 18.00
CA ARG A 215 -1.00 -3.85 17.03
C ARG A 215 -2.25 -3.55 16.17
N PRO A 216 -2.38 -4.13 14.96
CA PRO A 216 -3.47 -3.82 14.06
C PRO A 216 -4.80 -4.30 14.65
N ILE A 217 -5.79 -3.41 14.73
CA ILE A 217 -7.13 -3.77 15.20
C ILE A 217 -7.99 -4.24 14.02
N GLN A 218 -8.75 -5.31 14.24
CA GLN A 218 -9.53 -5.99 13.21
C GLN A 218 -11.01 -5.98 13.57
N VAL A 219 -11.87 -5.67 12.60
CA VAL A 219 -13.33 -5.72 12.74
C VAL A 219 -13.98 -6.47 11.59
N ALA A 220 -14.89 -7.40 11.90
CA ALA A 220 -15.60 -8.23 10.93
C ALA A 220 -17.11 -7.96 10.99
N PHE A 221 -17.75 -7.71 9.84
CA PHE A 221 -19.17 -7.36 9.76
C PHE A 221 -19.82 -7.76 8.44
N GLU A 222 -21.15 -7.81 8.44
CA GLU A 222 -21.97 -8.15 7.26
C GLU A 222 -22.62 -6.86 6.71
N SER A 223 -22.33 -6.48 5.46
CA SER A 223 -22.96 -5.30 4.87
C SER A 223 -22.87 -5.18 3.34
N GLU A 224 -23.97 -4.78 2.72
CA GLU A 224 -24.02 -4.27 1.34
C GLU A 224 -23.18 -2.99 1.12
N LYS A 225 -22.83 -2.27 2.20
CA LYS A 225 -22.01 -1.04 2.14
C LYS A 225 -20.54 -1.37 1.92
N PHE A 226 -20.12 -1.56 0.66
CA PHE A 226 -18.70 -1.65 0.32
C PHE A 226 -18.06 -0.24 0.30
N MET A 227 -17.58 0.21 1.46
CA MET A 227 -16.96 1.53 1.60
C MET A 227 -15.92 1.56 2.73
N LEU A 228 -14.90 2.43 2.60
CA LEU A 228 -13.97 2.76 3.68
C LEU A 228 -14.23 4.20 4.17
N PRO A 229 -14.69 4.39 5.42
CA PRO A 229 -14.76 5.70 6.03
C PRO A 229 -13.38 6.34 6.20
N ILE A 230 -13.20 7.55 5.67
CA ILE A 230 -11.93 8.30 5.75
C ILE A 230 -12.11 9.75 6.23
N ARG A 231 -13.34 10.28 6.23
CA ARG A 231 -13.58 11.70 6.50
C ARG A 231 -13.32 12.08 7.96
N LEU A 232 -13.47 11.15 8.91
CA LEU A 232 -13.11 11.40 10.31
C LEU A 232 -11.62 11.72 10.47
N GLY A 233 -10.75 11.05 9.71
CA GLY A 233 -9.31 11.34 9.68
C GLY A 233 -8.97 12.80 9.47
N THR A 234 -9.65 13.41 8.50
CA THR A 234 -9.44 14.81 8.11
C THR A 234 -9.72 15.84 9.23
N LEU A 235 -10.35 15.43 10.34
CA LEU A 235 -10.63 16.27 11.50
C LEU A 235 -9.42 16.50 12.42
N ASN A 236 -8.46 15.56 12.43
CA ASN A 236 -7.17 15.72 13.14
C ASN A 236 -6.03 16.12 12.20
N ALA A 237 -6.23 16.08 10.89
CA ALA A 237 -5.18 16.32 9.91
C ALA A 237 -4.66 17.77 9.94
N LYS A 238 -3.33 17.95 10.01
CA LYS A 238 -2.69 19.28 9.86
C LYS A 238 -2.53 19.74 8.41
N GLY A 239 -2.96 18.90 7.46
CA GLY A 239 -2.80 19.08 6.01
C GLY A 239 -3.28 17.82 5.29
N PRO A 240 -2.80 17.57 4.06
CA PRO A 240 -3.08 16.32 3.36
C PRO A 240 -2.49 15.10 4.08
N GLN A 241 -3.09 13.94 3.85
CA GLN A 241 -2.84 12.67 4.53
C GLN A 241 -2.59 11.54 3.52
N ASP A 242 -1.64 10.64 3.77
CA ASP A 242 -1.37 9.47 2.90
C ASP A 242 -1.97 8.16 3.45
N LEU A 243 -2.92 7.57 2.72
CA LEU A 243 -3.57 6.29 3.03
C LEU A 243 -3.18 5.23 2.01
N ILE A 244 -2.70 4.07 2.49
CA ILE A 244 -2.52 2.86 1.69
C ILE A 244 -3.60 1.83 2.07
N LEU A 245 -4.47 1.53 1.12
CA LEU A 245 -5.55 0.55 1.21
C LEU A 245 -5.19 -0.70 0.40
N TYR A 246 -5.05 -1.82 1.09
CA TYR A 246 -4.99 -3.15 0.49
C TYR A 246 -6.39 -3.75 0.47
N THR A 247 -6.81 -4.35 -0.64
CA THR A 247 -8.08 -5.08 -0.70
C THR A 247 -7.83 -6.54 -1.03
N LEU A 248 -8.36 -7.45 -0.22
CA LEU A 248 -8.36 -8.89 -0.50
C LEU A 248 -9.74 -9.26 -1.04
N SER A 249 -9.79 -9.93 -2.21
CA SER A 249 -11.01 -10.10 -3.01
C SER A 249 -11.03 -11.48 -3.68
N ARG A 250 -12.21 -12.07 -3.92
CA ARG A 250 -12.34 -13.31 -4.70
C ARG A 250 -12.42 -13.08 -6.22
N GLU A 251 -13.24 -12.13 -6.70
CA GLU A 251 -13.53 -12.00 -8.14
C GLU A 251 -12.45 -11.27 -8.97
N GLY A 252 -11.77 -10.26 -8.41
CA GLY A 252 -10.81 -9.45 -9.15
C GLY A 252 -10.48 -8.11 -8.48
N ARG A 253 -10.01 -7.13 -9.26
CA ARG A 253 -9.54 -5.83 -8.79
C ARG A 253 -10.65 -5.03 -8.11
N VAL A 254 -10.34 -4.39 -6.98
CA VAL A 254 -11.24 -3.43 -6.34
C VAL A 254 -10.84 -2.01 -6.74
N GLU A 255 -11.81 -1.17 -7.05
CA GLU A 255 -11.61 0.22 -7.47
C GLU A 255 -12.53 1.16 -6.69
N THR A 256 -12.21 2.45 -6.64
CA THR A 256 -13.14 3.46 -6.12
C THR A 256 -14.24 3.79 -7.13
N ALA A 257 -15.49 3.82 -6.66
CA ALA A 257 -16.67 4.12 -7.47
C ALA A 257 -16.97 5.64 -7.56
N ASN A 258 -16.60 6.43 -6.54
CA ASN A 258 -16.81 7.88 -6.51
C ASN A 258 -15.53 8.73 -6.75
N TYR A 259 -14.35 8.10 -6.78
CA TYR A 259 -13.08 8.75 -7.12
C TYR A 259 -12.40 8.06 -8.31
N ARG A 260 -11.55 8.79 -9.05
CA ARG A 260 -10.85 8.24 -10.21
C ARG A 260 -9.69 7.34 -9.76
N THR A 261 -9.83 6.03 -9.92
CA THR A 261 -8.68 5.12 -9.84
C THR A 261 -7.78 5.35 -11.07
N VAL A 262 -6.48 5.52 -10.86
CA VAL A 262 -5.47 5.70 -11.93
C VAL A 262 -4.27 4.79 -11.67
N LYS A 263 -3.64 4.23 -12.71
CA LYS A 263 -2.37 3.51 -12.53
C LYS A 263 -1.26 4.52 -12.20
N ILE A 264 -0.45 4.21 -11.19
CA ILE A 264 0.79 4.96 -10.91
C ILE A 264 1.70 4.91 -12.16
N PRO A 265 2.48 5.96 -12.49
CA PRO A 265 3.46 5.89 -13.57
C PRO A 265 4.38 4.69 -13.42
N SER A 266 4.68 3.99 -14.52
CA SER A 266 5.39 2.70 -14.44
C SER A 266 6.06 2.32 -15.76
N ASP A 267 6.75 1.17 -15.77
CA ASP A 267 7.51 0.60 -16.89
C ASP A 267 8.43 1.61 -17.59
N THR A 268 8.97 2.53 -16.79
CA THR A 268 9.77 3.67 -17.24
C THR A 268 11.23 3.47 -16.84
N ASN A 269 12.11 3.63 -17.83
CA ASN A 269 13.56 3.59 -17.65
C ASN A 269 14.03 4.86 -16.92
N ILE A 270 14.77 4.70 -15.82
CA ILE A 270 15.30 5.79 -15.00
C ILE A 270 16.81 5.57 -14.70
N PRO A 271 17.53 6.62 -14.28
CA PRO A 271 18.98 6.55 -14.07
C PRO A 271 19.44 5.60 -12.96
N LEU A 272 20.62 5.01 -13.12
CA LEU A 272 21.19 4.01 -12.21
C LEU A 272 21.39 4.53 -10.78
N PHE A 273 21.73 5.81 -10.60
CA PHE A 273 21.90 6.41 -9.26
C PHE A 273 20.61 6.40 -8.40
N VAL A 274 19.44 6.19 -9.03
CA VAL A 274 18.18 6.06 -8.30
C VAL A 274 18.14 4.77 -7.46
N LYS A 275 19.03 3.79 -7.71
CA LYS A 275 19.20 2.59 -6.89
C LYS A 275 19.37 2.91 -5.40
N ASP A 276 20.26 3.85 -5.10
CA ASP A 276 20.63 4.22 -3.74
C ASP A 276 19.69 5.30 -3.15
N THR A 277 18.74 5.82 -3.95
CA THR A 277 17.82 6.91 -3.60
C THR A 277 16.36 6.62 -3.97
N PHE A 278 15.99 5.34 -4.06
CA PHE A 278 14.66 4.92 -4.56
C PHE A 278 13.49 5.45 -3.72
N GLY A 279 13.68 5.57 -2.39
CA GLY A 279 12.68 6.16 -1.50
C GLY A 279 12.39 7.63 -1.82
N ASP A 280 13.44 8.45 -1.94
CA ASP A 280 13.33 9.89 -2.29
C ASP A 280 12.71 10.07 -3.67
N PHE A 281 13.12 9.25 -4.63
CA PHE A 281 12.53 9.18 -5.97
C PHE A 281 11.03 8.88 -5.89
N TYR A 282 10.63 7.84 -5.16
CA TYR A 282 9.23 7.43 -5.09
C TYR A 282 8.35 8.50 -4.43
N GLN A 283 8.82 9.11 -3.33
CA GLN A 283 8.12 10.20 -2.65
C GLN A 283 7.93 11.41 -3.57
N ALA A 284 8.96 11.79 -4.34
CA ALA A 284 8.88 12.89 -5.29
C ALA A 284 7.95 12.57 -6.48
N MET A 285 8.09 11.39 -7.08
CA MET A 285 7.26 10.92 -8.19
C MET A 285 5.78 10.82 -7.79
N PHE A 286 5.47 10.30 -6.60
CA PHE A 286 4.10 10.21 -6.09
C PHE A 286 3.53 11.61 -5.84
N SER A 287 4.31 12.51 -5.22
CA SER A 287 3.89 13.89 -4.96
C SER A 287 3.61 14.67 -6.24
N GLU A 288 4.43 14.50 -7.28
CA GLU A 288 4.21 15.12 -8.59
C GLU A 288 3.02 14.47 -9.33
N SER A 289 2.79 13.17 -9.18
CA SER A 289 1.63 12.46 -9.74
C SER A 289 0.31 12.91 -9.08
N VAL A 290 0.29 13.02 -7.76
CA VAL A 290 -0.80 13.61 -6.95
C VAL A 290 -1.10 15.04 -7.40
N LYS A 291 -0.06 15.85 -7.65
CA LYS A 291 -0.17 17.22 -8.16
C LYS A 291 -0.77 17.28 -9.56
N LYS A 292 -0.35 16.41 -10.48
CA LYS A 292 -0.92 16.28 -11.84
C LYS A 292 -2.42 15.92 -11.81
N GLU A 293 -2.81 14.98 -10.94
CA GLU A 293 -4.21 14.60 -10.69
C GLU A 293 -4.97 15.57 -9.75
N SER A 294 -4.40 16.76 -9.46
CA SER A 294 -5.03 17.80 -8.63
C SER A 294 -5.54 17.31 -7.26
N MET A 295 -4.83 16.36 -6.64
CA MET A 295 -5.20 15.69 -5.38
C MET A 295 -6.58 15.01 -5.37
N LYS A 296 -7.08 14.52 -6.52
CA LYS A 296 -8.45 13.94 -6.65
C LYS A 296 -8.50 12.51 -7.21
N ALA A 297 -7.35 11.86 -7.36
CA ALA A 297 -7.24 10.48 -7.84
C ALA A 297 -6.75 9.54 -6.75
N VAL A 298 -7.09 8.27 -6.91
CA VAL A 298 -6.59 7.15 -6.11
C VAL A 298 -5.64 6.34 -6.97
N PHE A 299 -4.40 6.17 -6.53
CA PHE A 299 -3.34 5.55 -7.32
C PHE A 299 -3.33 4.04 -7.08
N LEU A 300 -3.58 3.29 -8.14
CA LEU A 300 -3.34 1.85 -8.20
C LEU A 300 -1.83 1.62 -8.30
N GLU A 301 -1.26 1.00 -7.26
CA GLU A 301 0.16 0.64 -7.17
C GLU A 301 0.40 -0.85 -7.47
N TYR A 302 -0.58 -1.71 -7.15
CA TYR A 302 -0.52 -3.16 -7.35
C TYR A 302 -1.91 -3.75 -7.62
N ALA A 303 -1.98 -4.74 -8.50
CA ALA A 303 -3.15 -5.58 -8.77
C ALA A 303 -2.67 -6.96 -9.25
N TRP A 304 -2.91 -8.04 -8.51
CA TRP A 304 -2.49 -9.39 -8.94
C TRP A 304 -3.27 -10.48 -8.19
N ASP A 305 -3.46 -11.61 -8.84
CA ASP A 305 -3.93 -12.88 -8.28
C ASP A 305 -2.86 -13.57 -7.40
N MET A 306 -3.10 -13.83 -6.11
CA MET A 306 -2.14 -14.53 -5.25
C MET A 306 -2.03 -16.03 -5.56
N GLY A 307 -2.95 -16.59 -6.35
CA GLY A 307 -2.96 -18.01 -6.69
C GLY A 307 -1.84 -18.44 -7.62
N TRP A 308 -1.18 -17.51 -8.32
CA TRP A 308 -0.04 -17.82 -9.17
C TRP A 308 0.90 -16.62 -9.35
N CYS A 309 2.20 -16.92 -9.41
CA CYS A 309 3.26 -15.94 -9.52
C CYS A 309 4.41 -16.58 -10.29
N ASP A 310 4.61 -16.17 -11.55
CA ASP A 310 5.69 -16.64 -12.41
C ASP A 310 6.07 -15.55 -13.45
N PRO A 311 7.33 -15.07 -13.47
CA PRO A 311 8.38 -15.31 -12.49
C PRO A 311 8.13 -14.53 -11.19
N CYS A 312 8.25 -15.19 -10.03
CA CYS A 312 8.26 -14.49 -8.75
C CYS A 312 9.57 -13.71 -8.53
N ALA A 313 9.44 -12.47 -8.05
CA ALA A 313 10.56 -11.66 -7.55
C ALA A 313 10.56 -11.48 -6.02
N ALA A 314 9.64 -12.16 -5.32
CA ALA A 314 9.56 -12.29 -3.87
C ALA A 314 8.74 -13.56 -3.53
N ASP A 315 8.93 -14.11 -2.34
CA ASP A 315 8.09 -15.21 -1.84
C ASP A 315 6.61 -14.77 -1.72
N PRO A 316 5.63 -15.61 -2.10
CA PRO A 316 4.22 -15.26 -2.02
C PRO A 316 3.73 -15.21 -0.56
N VAL A 317 2.80 -14.29 -0.26
CA VAL A 317 2.18 -14.17 1.07
C VAL A 317 1.42 -15.47 1.39
N PRO A 318 1.74 -16.19 2.48
CA PRO A 318 1.10 -17.45 2.85
C PRO A 318 -0.41 -17.34 3.04
N ASN A 319 -1.14 -18.44 2.77
CA ASN A 319 -2.58 -18.51 3.02
C ASN A 319 -2.92 -18.24 4.51
N GLU A 320 -2.06 -18.64 5.45
CA GLU A 320 -2.20 -18.33 6.88
C GLU A 320 -2.03 -16.83 7.20
N ASP A 321 -1.08 -16.14 6.56
CA ASP A 321 -0.92 -14.68 6.66
C ASP A 321 -2.16 -13.98 6.03
N LEU A 322 -2.67 -14.45 4.88
CA LEU A 322 -3.87 -13.90 4.22
C LEU A 322 -5.16 -14.11 5.03
N ILE A 323 -5.36 -15.30 5.61
CA ILE A 323 -6.46 -15.57 6.56
C ILE A 323 -6.37 -14.62 7.75
N SER A 324 -5.16 -14.46 8.31
CA SER A 324 -4.90 -13.59 9.46
C SER A 324 -5.15 -12.10 9.17
N LEU A 325 -5.07 -11.66 7.91
CA LEU A 325 -5.46 -10.30 7.48
C LEU A 325 -6.96 -10.13 7.17
N GLY A 326 -7.72 -11.23 7.14
CA GLY A 326 -9.18 -11.22 6.99
C GLY A 326 -9.74 -12.04 5.83
N ALA A 327 -8.92 -12.75 5.03
CA ALA A 327 -9.39 -13.59 3.92
C ALA A 327 -10.02 -14.91 4.40
N TRP A 328 -11.09 -14.83 5.20
CA TRP A 328 -11.75 -15.93 5.91
C TRP A 328 -12.16 -17.10 5.01
N TRP A 329 -12.45 -16.86 3.73
CA TRP A 329 -12.84 -17.90 2.77
C TRP A 329 -11.72 -18.91 2.48
N LEU A 330 -10.46 -18.56 2.72
CA LEU A 330 -9.33 -19.50 2.68
C LEU A 330 -9.33 -20.48 3.87
N ALA A 331 -9.98 -20.14 4.99
CA ALA A 331 -10.15 -21.05 6.12
C ALA A 331 -11.39 -21.96 5.95
N GLU A 332 -12.42 -21.49 5.24
CA GLU A 332 -13.54 -22.34 4.79
C GLU A 332 -13.07 -23.36 3.71
N ALA A 333 -12.09 -22.97 2.87
CA ALA A 333 -11.42 -23.82 1.89
C ALA A 333 -10.41 -24.81 2.53
N GLY A 334 -10.92 -25.69 3.41
CA GLY A 334 -10.13 -26.81 3.93
C GLY A 334 -9.67 -27.76 2.81
N PRO A 335 -8.59 -28.55 3.05
CA PRO A 335 -8.03 -29.44 2.03
C PRO A 335 -9.04 -30.51 1.61
N GLU A 336 -9.58 -30.42 0.38
CA GLU A 336 -10.58 -31.38 -0.09
C GLU A 336 -10.01 -32.81 -0.12
N PRO A 337 -10.65 -33.78 0.58
CA PRO A 337 -10.20 -35.16 0.55
C PRO A 337 -10.59 -35.82 -0.78
N ILE A 338 -9.71 -35.71 -1.78
CA ILE A 338 -9.87 -36.21 -3.15
C ILE A 338 -10.58 -37.58 -3.18
N PRO A 339 -11.87 -37.64 -3.59
CA PRO A 339 -12.66 -38.86 -3.49
C PRO A 339 -12.03 -40.02 -4.28
N GLY A 340 -11.59 -41.06 -3.58
CA GLY A 340 -11.05 -42.29 -4.18
C GLY A 340 -9.52 -42.41 -4.21
N ARG A 341 -8.74 -41.42 -3.76
CA ARG A 341 -7.30 -41.63 -3.49
C ARG A 341 -7.07 -42.06 -2.03
N GLY A 342 -6.67 -43.32 -1.87
CA GLY A 342 -6.09 -43.80 -0.60
C GLY A 342 -4.75 -43.11 -0.27
N PRO A 343 -4.18 -43.34 0.93
CA PRO A 343 -3.04 -42.58 1.45
C PRO A 343 -1.73 -42.88 0.70
N VAL A 344 -1.54 -42.20 -0.44
CA VAL A 344 -0.26 -42.16 -1.16
C VAL A 344 0.68 -41.23 -0.41
N ARG A 345 1.76 -41.78 0.16
CA ARG A 345 2.91 -40.98 0.62
C ARG A 345 3.64 -40.39 -0.60
N MET A 346 3.17 -39.25 -1.10
CA MET A 346 3.90 -38.50 -2.13
C MET A 346 5.13 -37.86 -1.51
N ILE A 347 6.29 -38.11 -2.13
CA ILE A 347 7.57 -37.46 -1.76
C ILE A 347 7.71 -36.20 -2.63
N VAL A 348 6.71 -35.34 -2.52
CA VAL A 348 6.62 -34.02 -3.14
C VAL A 348 6.10 -33.10 -2.03
N PRO A 349 6.77 -31.98 -1.71
CA PRO A 349 6.21 -31.03 -0.75
C PRO A 349 4.84 -30.56 -1.26
N PRO A 350 3.83 -30.38 -0.40
CA PRO A 350 2.55 -29.86 -0.84
C PRO A 350 2.78 -28.49 -1.48
N GLN A 351 2.48 -28.38 -2.77
CA GLN A 351 2.33 -27.09 -3.42
C GLN A 351 1.17 -26.39 -2.69
N PRO A 352 1.33 -25.14 -2.21
CA PRO A 352 0.24 -24.44 -1.55
C PRO A 352 -0.93 -24.32 -2.53
N ASP A 353 -2.14 -24.65 -2.08
CA ASP A 353 -3.33 -24.49 -2.91
C ASP A 353 -3.42 -23.02 -3.36
N PRO A 354 -3.68 -22.77 -4.66
CA PRO A 354 -3.58 -21.44 -5.25
C PRO A 354 -4.57 -20.51 -4.54
N ALA A 355 -4.03 -19.57 -3.76
CA ALA A 355 -4.78 -18.61 -2.98
C ALA A 355 -5.84 -17.92 -3.85
N ASN A 356 -7.12 -18.22 -3.60
CA ASN A 356 -8.23 -17.57 -4.31
C ASN A 356 -8.46 -16.16 -3.74
N VAL A 357 -7.44 -15.32 -3.87
CA VAL A 357 -7.33 -13.96 -3.35
C VAL A 357 -6.67 -13.11 -4.41
N TYR A 358 -7.43 -12.22 -5.03
CA TYR A 358 -6.90 -11.11 -5.79
C TYR A 358 -6.59 -9.95 -4.84
N VAL A 359 -5.36 -9.44 -4.90
CA VAL A 359 -4.88 -8.31 -4.08
C VAL A 359 -4.84 -7.06 -4.93
N THR A 360 -5.43 -5.97 -4.41
CA THR A 360 -5.25 -4.62 -4.96
C THR A 360 -4.60 -3.72 -3.91
N ARG A 361 -3.63 -2.89 -4.31
CA ARG A 361 -3.01 -1.83 -3.49
C ARG A 361 -3.38 -0.47 -4.08
N LEU A 362 -4.14 0.29 -3.32
CA LEU A 362 -4.57 1.66 -3.63
C LEU A 362 -3.88 2.63 -2.66
N HIS A 363 -3.32 3.72 -3.18
CA HIS A 363 -2.64 4.76 -2.40
C HIS A 363 -3.22 6.13 -2.77
N LEU A 364 -3.58 6.94 -1.78
CA LEU A 364 -4.15 8.26 -2.00
C LEU A 364 -3.62 9.29 -1.00
N ARG A 365 -3.33 10.50 -1.51
CA ARG A 365 -3.07 11.69 -0.70
C ARG A 365 -4.33 12.54 -0.65
N TYR A 366 -4.93 12.70 0.53
CA TYR A 366 -6.30 13.21 0.67
C TYR A 366 -6.46 14.29 1.76
N ASP A 367 -7.42 15.19 1.56
CA ASP A 367 -7.91 16.13 2.57
C ASP A 367 -9.43 16.35 2.44
N ALA A 368 -10.03 17.11 3.36
CA ALA A 368 -11.48 17.37 3.39
C ALA A 368 -12.02 18.22 2.23
N GLN A 369 -11.16 18.86 1.42
CA GLN A 369 -11.54 19.66 0.25
C GLN A 369 -11.53 18.82 -1.02
N THR A 370 -10.56 17.91 -1.18
CA THR A 370 -10.45 17.08 -2.39
C THR A 370 -11.09 15.70 -2.25
N PHE A 371 -11.19 15.17 -1.03
CA PHE A 371 -11.97 13.97 -0.68
C PHE A 371 -13.08 14.31 0.35
N PRO A 372 -14.15 15.02 -0.06
CA PRO A 372 -15.25 15.42 0.83
C PRO A 372 -16.20 14.25 1.20
N GLU A 373 -16.09 13.12 0.49
CA GLU A 373 -16.84 11.88 0.68
C GLU A 373 -15.91 10.72 1.06
N ASP A 374 -16.48 9.67 1.65
CA ASP A 374 -15.78 8.43 1.97
C ASP A 374 -15.47 7.63 0.69
N LEU A 375 -14.53 6.69 0.75
CA LEU A 375 -14.22 5.86 -0.42
C LEU A 375 -15.34 4.84 -0.62
N LEU A 376 -16.18 5.04 -1.63
CA LEU A 376 -17.09 4.00 -2.11
C LEU A 376 -16.28 3.05 -2.99
N LEU A 377 -16.41 1.75 -2.74
CA LEU A 377 -15.61 0.71 -3.39
C LEU A 377 -16.50 -0.20 -4.25
N GLN A 378 -15.94 -0.69 -5.35
CA GLN A 378 -16.58 -1.68 -6.22
C GLN A 378 -15.59 -2.79 -6.55
N GLN A 379 -16.06 -4.04 -6.51
CA GLN A 379 -15.31 -5.20 -6.98
C GLN A 379 -15.55 -5.33 -8.49
N THR A 380 -14.48 -5.54 -9.25
CA THR A 380 -14.53 -5.73 -10.70
C THR A 380 -14.14 -7.17 -11.05
N LYS A 381 -14.52 -7.61 -12.25
CA LYS A 381 -14.09 -8.90 -12.83
C LYS A 381 -12.77 -8.79 -13.61
N ASP A 382 -12.10 -7.64 -13.49
CA ASP A 382 -10.78 -7.42 -14.06
C ASP A 382 -9.73 -8.11 -13.19
N ARG A 383 -8.93 -8.99 -13.80
CA ARG A 383 -7.80 -9.68 -13.15
C ARG A 383 -6.47 -9.36 -13.86
N ASP A 384 -6.40 -8.30 -14.65
CA ASP A 384 -5.16 -7.89 -15.32
C ASP A 384 -4.09 -7.53 -14.29
N ASN A 385 -2.94 -8.19 -14.38
CA ASN A 385 -1.84 -7.96 -13.45
C ASN A 385 -1.21 -6.57 -13.66
N PHE A 386 -0.91 -5.88 -12.56
CA PHE A 386 -0.22 -4.60 -12.53
C PHE A 386 0.67 -4.51 -11.28
N GLN A 387 1.87 -3.97 -11.42
CA GLN A 387 2.71 -3.54 -10.31
C GLN A 387 3.50 -2.32 -10.76
N GLY A 388 3.59 -1.29 -9.91
CA GLY A 388 4.42 -0.11 -10.15
C GLY A 388 5.90 -0.49 -10.24
N ARG A 389 6.40 -0.77 -11.45
CA ARG A 389 7.81 -1.02 -11.74
C ARG A 389 8.50 0.24 -12.27
N TYR A 390 9.78 0.39 -11.93
CA TYR A 390 10.72 1.34 -12.51
C TYR A 390 12.00 0.61 -12.90
N ILE A 391 12.64 1.01 -14.00
CA ILE A 391 13.61 0.15 -14.69
C ILE A 391 14.99 0.80 -14.72
N LEU A 392 16.00 0.06 -14.25
CA LEU A 392 17.42 0.36 -14.44
C LEU A 392 17.98 -0.52 -15.56
N ASN A 393 18.59 0.08 -16.59
CA ASN A 393 19.24 -0.66 -17.68
C ASN A 393 20.76 -0.45 -17.59
N HIS A 394 21.44 -1.41 -16.96
CA HIS A 394 22.90 -1.40 -16.82
C HIS A 394 23.58 -1.56 -18.19
N PRO A 395 24.42 -0.61 -18.61
CA PRO A 395 25.19 -0.74 -19.84
C PRO A 395 26.13 -1.95 -19.79
N TRP A 396 26.23 -2.69 -20.89
CA TRP A 396 27.25 -3.71 -21.07
C TRP A 396 28.65 -3.09 -20.92
N SER A 397 29.39 -3.55 -19.91
CA SER A 397 30.72 -3.06 -19.53
C SER A 397 31.87 -4.03 -19.88
N GLY A 398 31.56 -5.12 -20.59
CA GLY A 398 32.53 -6.11 -21.05
C GLY A 398 33.25 -5.71 -22.34
N GLU A 399 34.01 -6.65 -22.90
CA GLU A 399 34.69 -6.44 -24.19
C GLU A 399 33.68 -6.17 -25.32
N MET A 400 33.94 -5.12 -26.11
CA MET A 400 33.04 -4.61 -27.16
C MET A 400 33.73 -4.47 -28.53
N ASN A 401 34.77 -5.28 -28.78
CA ASN A 401 35.69 -5.17 -29.92
C ASN A 401 35.05 -5.63 -31.27
N CYS A 402 33.94 -5.01 -31.66
CA CYS A 402 33.22 -5.22 -32.91
C CYS A 402 32.49 -3.93 -33.34
N GLU A 403 32.01 -3.88 -34.60
CA GLU A 403 31.33 -2.67 -35.12
C GLU A 403 30.02 -2.36 -34.39
N ALA A 404 29.25 -3.39 -34.01
CA ALA A 404 28.05 -3.23 -33.19
C ALA A 404 28.36 -2.66 -31.80
N GLY A 405 29.54 -2.95 -31.24
CA GLY A 405 30.00 -2.34 -29.98
C GLY A 405 30.23 -0.83 -30.08
N LYS A 406 30.72 -0.34 -31.23
CA LYS A 406 30.85 1.11 -31.49
C LYS A 406 29.49 1.78 -31.60
N GLN A 407 28.58 1.18 -32.38
CA GLN A 407 27.21 1.70 -32.57
C GLN A 407 26.43 1.71 -31.25
N TYR A 408 26.62 0.68 -30.43
CA TYR A 408 26.08 0.61 -29.08
C TYR A 408 26.60 1.76 -28.20
N LEU A 409 27.92 1.96 -28.09
CA LEU A 409 28.51 3.08 -27.34
C LEU A 409 28.04 4.46 -27.84
N GLN A 410 27.82 4.62 -29.15
CA GLN A 410 27.28 5.85 -29.75
C GLN A 410 25.81 6.13 -29.37
N SER A 411 25.03 5.11 -29.01
CA SER A 411 23.62 5.26 -28.60
C SER A 411 23.41 5.50 -27.10
N LEU A 412 24.43 5.27 -26.27
CA LEU A 412 24.32 5.46 -24.81
C LEU A 412 23.97 6.91 -24.40
N PRO A 413 24.58 7.97 -24.95
CA PRO A 413 24.22 9.34 -24.56
C PRO A 413 22.76 9.72 -24.84
N GLU A 414 22.18 9.25 -25.95
CA GLU A 414 20.75 9.48 -26.27
C GLU A 414 19.85 8.71 -25.29
N ARG A 415 20.23 7.48 -24.91
CA ARG A 415 19.53 6.71 -23.90
C ARG A 415 19.56 7.39 -22.53
N PHE A 416 20.74 7.85 -22.09
CA PHE A 416 20.91 8.53 -20.81
C PHE A 416 20.18 9.87 -20.77
N GLU A 417 20.16 10.64 -21.85
CA GLU A 417 19.32 11.84 -21.95
C GLU A 417 17.82 11.51 -21.82
N LYS A 418 17.36 10.40 -22.41
CA LYS A 418 15.97 9.94 -22.24
C LYS A 418 15.68 9.50 -20.80
N GLU A 419 16.59 8.77 -20.16
CA GLU A 419 16.47 8.38 -18.74
C GLU A 419 16.46 9.61 -17.81
N ALA A 420 17.28 10.63 -18.11
CA ALA A 420 17.29 11.91 -17.40
C ALA A 420 15.95 12.67 -17.54
N GLN A 421 15.44 12.76 -18.77
CA GLN A 421 14.14 13.38 -19.07
C GLN A 421 12.99 12.63 -18.40
N ASN A 422 12.99 11.30 -18.43
CA ASN A 422 12.00 10.46 -17.74
C ASN A 422 11.98 10.77 -16.24
N LEU A 423 13.14 10.78 -15.58
CA LEU A 423 13.24 11.07 -14.15
C LEU A 423 12.72 12.48 -13.84
N SER A 424 13.14 13.50 -14.61
CA SER A 424 12.69 14.89 -14.45
C SER A 424 11.17 15.03 -14.62
N GLN A 425 10.59 14.37 -15.62
CA GLN A 425 9.14 14.37 -15.86
C GLN A 425 8.35 13.61 -14.79
N LEU A 426 8.93 12.57 -14.19
CA LEU A 426 8.31 11.81 -13.10
C LEU A 426 8.29 12.60 -11.79
N THR A 427 9.42 13.14 -11.35
CA THR A 427 9.60 13.75 -10.01
C THR A 427 9.45 15.26 -9.96
N GLY A 428 9.49 15.95 -11.11
CA GLY A 428 9.59 17.41 -11.16
C GLY A 428 10.98 17.95 -10.79
N TRP A 429 12.01 17.10 -10.68
CA TRP A 429 13.38 17.53 -10.38
C TRP A 429 14.06 18.21 -11.59
N GLU A 430 14.92 19.18 -11.29
CA GLU A 430 15.68 19.93 -12.29
C GLU A 430 16.63 19.04 -13.11
N ILE A 431 16.45 19.05 -14.43
CA ILE A 431 17.17 18.20 -15.39
C ILE A 431 18.70 18.36 -15.30
N ALA A 432 19.19 19.57 -14.98
CA ALA A 432 20.62 19.83 -14.84
C ALA A 432 21.25 19.02 -13.69
N GLY A 433 20.62 19.00 -12.51
CA GLY A 433 21.09 18.24 -11.34
C GLY A 433 20.91 16.73 -11.50
N ILE A 434 19.98 16.29 -12.35
CA ILE A 434 19.88 14.87 -12.76
C ILE A 434 21.09 14.50 -13.62
N ARG A 435 21.39 15.28 -14.68
CA ARG A 435 22.55 15.01 -15.55
C ARG A 435 23.87 15.00 -14.78
N GLU A 436 24.06 15.94 -13.86
CA GLU A 436 25.24 15.97 -12.98
C GLU A 436 25.39 14.69 -12.15
N LYS A 437 24.30 14.18 -11.54
CA LYS A 437 24.32 12.91 -10.81
C LYS A 437 24.58 11.70 -11.72
N MET A 438 24.08 11.72 -12.95
CA MET A 438 24.28 10.65 -13.93
C MET A 438 25.73 10.55 -14.40
N ASP A 439 26.35 11.68 -14.73
CA ASP A 439 27.75 11.74 -15.16
C ASP A 439 28.69 11.20 -14.07
N ASN A 440 28.51 11.68 -12.83
CA ASN A 440 29.22 11.17 -11.65
C ASN A 440 28.94 9.68 -11.33
N ALA A 441 27.81 9.13 -11.78
CA ALA A 441 27.42 7.72 -11.59
C ALA A 441 27.79 6.81 -12.77
N GLY A 442 28.61 7.27 -13.71
CA GLY A 442 29.04 6.46 -14.86
C GLY A 442 28.03 6.37 -16.00
N GLN A 443 27.09 7.31 -16.09
CA GLN A 443 26.19 7.50 -17.23
C GLN A 443 26.48 8.84 -17.96
N PRO A 444 27.66 8.99 -18.58
CA PRO A 444 28.08 10.26 -19.18
C PRO A 444 27.38 10.57 -20.51
N PHE A 445 27.17 11.86 -20.77
CA PHE A 445 26.46 12.35 -21.97
C PHE A 445 27.37 12.53 -23.20
N GLU A 446 28.60 12.02 -23.14
CA GLU A 446 29.54 11.97 -24.24
C GLU A 446 29.86 10.51 -24.63
N VAL A 447 30.05 10.26 -25.94
CA VAL A 447 30.35 8.92 -26.47
C VAL A 447 31.69 8.43 -25.91
N GLN A 448 31.63 7.41 -25.08
CA GLN A 448 32.82 6.86 -24.42
C GLN A 448 33.75 6.15 -25.42
N PRO A 449 35.08 6.19 -25.20
CA PRO A 449 36.02 5.41 -26.00
C PRO A 449 35.75 3.91 -25.82
N MET A 450 36.06 3.12 -26.86
CA MET A 450 35.97 1.67 -26.79
C MET A 450 36.93 1.13 -25.71
N PRO A 451 36.46 0.32 -24.73
CA PRO A 451 37.32 -0.23 -23.70
C PRO A 451 38.47 -1.04 -24.31
N GLU A 452 39.70 -0.82 -23.85
CA GLU A 452 40.84 -1.59 -24.34
C GLU A 452 40.67 -3.10 -24.04
N PRO A 453 41.16 -4.00 -24.91
CA PRO A 453 41.08 -5.43 -24.68
C PRO A 453 41.84 -5.81 -23.40
N ARG A 454 41.17 -6.46 -22.44
CA ARG A 454 41.86 -6.90 -21.21
C ARG A 454 42.99 -7.86 -21.58
N PRO A 455 44.22 -7.64 -21.10
CA PRO A 455 45.34 -8.51 -21.39
C PRO A 455 45.02 -9.98 -21.13
N TRP A 456 45.45 -10.87 -22.04
CA TRP A 456 45.06 -12.28 -22.01
C TRP A 456 45.42 -13.00 -20.70
N TRP A 457 46.43 -12.52 -19.98
CA TRP A 457 46.84 -13.05 -18.67
C TRP A 457 45.87 -12.71 -17.54
N GLU A 458 45.09 -11.63 -17.63
CA GLU A 458 44.05 -11.31 -16.63
C GLU A 458 42.91 -12.33 -16.68
N LYS A 459 42.66 -12.94 -17.85
CA LYS A 459 41.71 -14.06 -18.01
C LYS A 459 42.21 -15.37 -17.36
N ILE A 460 43.41 -15.36 -16.77
CA ILE A 460 44.02 -16.49 -16.04
C ILE A 460 44.31 -16.11 -14.57
N TRP A 461 44.72 -14.86 -14.30
CA TRP A 461 45.22 -14.42 -12.99
C TRP A 461 44.46 -13.24 -12.35
N GLY A 462 43.50 -12.61 -13.05
CA GLY A 462 42.78 -11.43 -12.57
C GLY A 462 41.73 -11.68 -11.47
N GLY A 463 41.67 -12.88 -10.90
CA GLY A 463 40.69 -13.31 -9.90
C GLY A 463 41.06 -13.01 -8.44
N GLN A 464 41.99 -12.08 -8.19
CA GLN A 464 42.32 -11.59 -6.84
C GLN A 464 42.24 -10.07 -6.81
N GLU A 465 41.12 -9.56 -6.30
CA GLU A 465 40.93 -8.15 -5.95
C GLU A 465 41.84 -7.76 -4.76
N LYS A 466 41.97 -6.45 -4.53
CA LYS A 466 42.94 -5.88 -3.59
C LYS A 466 42.39 -4.63 -2.90
#